data_AF-A0A318JG54-F1
#
_entry.id   AF-A0A318JG54-F1
#
_cell.length_a   1.000
_cell.length_b   1.000
_cell.length_c   1.000
_cell.angle_alpha   90.00
_cell.angle_beta   90.00
_cell.angle_gamma   90.00
#
_symmetry.space_group_name_H-M   'P 1'
#
loop_
_entity.id
_entity.type
_entity.pdbx_description
1 polymer ?
#
loop_
_entity_poly.entity_id
_entity_poly.type
_entity_poly.pdbx_seq_one_letter_code
_entity_poly.pdbx_strand_id
1 'polypeptide(L)'
;MMKRWMSGMLLLSALAGCSTLGRPPRDAASAPVGRASGRVCHDAEAVLAGVRRGREPALPGKDGCAGERLRYVALQLLNADGRPDLARLQQQLDLATVQVRQEQSDGLVGLATLLSAQLSERRRHEEAVARANAQWLEQQRRADELAAKLDALRLIEQSMADKAQKKKIQP
;
A
#
# COMPACT_ATOMS: atom_id res chain seq x y z
N MET A 1 25.28 -31.59 19.49
CA MET A 1 26.00 -30.98 18.36
C MET A 1 25.88 -29.45 18.44
N MET A 2 26.46 -28.85 19.48
CA MET A 2 26.37 -27.43 19.81
C MET A 2 27.75 -27.00 20.30
N LYS A 3 28.66 -26.62 19.40
CA LYS A 3 30.01 -26.09 19.70
C LYS A 3 30.71 -25.86 18.36
N ARG A 4 30.50 -24.70 17.71
CA ARG A 4 31.36 -24.27 16.57
C ARG A 4 31.18 -22.83 16.06
N TRP A 5 30.46 -21.96 16.77
CA TRP A 5 30.21 -20.59 16.31
C TRP A 5 30.69 -19.51 17.30
N MET A 6 31.56 -19.88 18.25
CA MET A 6 32.19 -18.98 19.23
C MET A 6 33.66 -18.67 18.87
N SER A 7 33.94 -18.32 17.62
CA SER A 7 35.32 -18.01 17.19
C SER A 7 35.45 -16.77 16.29
N GLY A 8 34.39 -15.99 16.10
CA GLY A 8 34.42 -14.74 15.32
C GLY A 8 34.53 -13.46 16.16
N MET A 9 34.67 -13.58 17.49
CA MET A 9 34.54 -12.47 18.44
C MET A 9 35.90 -12.08 19.08
N LEU A 10 36.98 -12.11 18.29
CA LEU A 10 38.33 -11.93 18.85
C LEU A 10 39.33 -11.20 17.93
N LEU A 11 38.88 -10.42 16.95
CA LEU A 11 39.82 -9.83 15.97
C LEU A 11 39.66 -8.36 15.58
N LEU A 12 38.82 -7.54 16.20
CA LEU A 12 38.90 -6.09 15.98
C LEU A 12 38.67 -5.28 17.27
N SER A 13 39.50 -5.57 18.26
CA SER A 13 39.79 -4.74 19.43
C SER A 13 40.98 -3.78 19.20
N ALA A 14 41.19 -3.33 17.95
CA ALA A 14 42.24 -2.39 17.59
C ALA A 14 41.61 -1.09 17.11
N LEU A 15 41.49 -0.12 18.03
CA LEU A 15 41.44 1.35 17.84
C LEU A 15 40.64 1.99 19.01
N ALA A 16 41.12 1.74 20.22
CA ALA A 16 40.94 2.65 21.35
C ALA A 16 42.28 3.37 21.54
N GLY A 17 42.31 4.69 21.39
CA GLY A 17 43.49 5.49 21.71
C GLY A 17 43.67 6.73 20.84
N CYS A 18 42.90 7.78 21.11
CA CYS A 18 43.37 9.17 21.00
C CYS A 18 42.55 10.02 21.97
N SER A 19 43.16 10.32 23.10
CA SER A 19 42.66 11.17 24.17
C SER A 19 42.95 12.64 23.88
N THR A 20 42.08 13.50 24.40
CA THR A 20 42.36 14.80 25.05
C THR A 20 42.64 16.08 24.24
N LEU A 21 42.06 17.16 24.80
CA LEU A 21 42.42 18.59 24.80
C LEU A 21 41.70 19.54 23.83
N GLY A 22 40.86 20.42 24.42
CA GLY A 22 40.54 21.73 23.82
C GLY A 22 39.16 22.31 24.15
N ARG A 23 39.02 22.94 25.33
CA ARG A 23 38.10 24.07 25.59
C ARG A 23 39.00 25.19 26.11
N PRO A 24 38.89 26.50 25.74
CA PRO A 24 37.68 27.36 25.78
C PRO A 24 37.72 28.47 24.66
N PRO A 25 37.10 29.68 24.77
CA PRO A 25 35.84 30.12 25.38
C PRO A 25 34.84 30.70 24.34
N ARG A 26 33.72 31.16 24.88
CA ARG A 26 32.60 31.89 24.28
C ARG A 26 33.02 33.36 24.04
N ASP A 27 32.77 33.92 22.86
CA ASP A 27 32.27 35.31 22.70
C ASP A 27 31.79 35.65 21.28
N ALA A 28 30.58 36.20 21.27
CA ALA A 28 29.96 37.16 20.35
C ALA A 28 30.43 37.30 18.89
N ALA A 29 29.53 36.99 17.94
CA ALA A 29 29.13 37.97 16.93
C ALA A 29 27.74 37.64 16.38
N SER A 30 26.83 38.57 16.61
CA SER A 30 25.48 38.68 16.08
C SER A 30 25.43 38.71 14.55
N ALA A 31 24.57 37.88 13.96
CA ALA A 31 23.86 38.21 12.73
C ALA A 31 22.43 37.68 12.83
N PRO A 32 21.39 38.52 12.86
CA PRO A 32 20.01 38.06 12.73
C PRO A 32 19.74 37.85 11.24
N VAL A 33 20.23 36.74 10.68
CA VAL A 33 19.73 36.26 9.38
C VAL A 33 18.46 35.48 9.68
N GLY A 34 17.38 35.90 9.03
CA GLY A 34 16.00 35.62 9.39
C GLY A 34 15.72 34.18 9.77
N ARG A 35 14.89 34.01 10.80
CA ARG A 35 14.20 32.76 11.12
C ARG A 35 13.33 32.33 9.94
N ALA A 36 13.92 31.65 8.97
CA ALA A 36 13.25 30.50 8.39
C ALA A 36 13.52 29.36 9.38
N SER A 37 12.53 28.98 10.18
CA SER A 37 12.60 27.72 10.93
C SER A 37 12.90 26.61 9.91
N GLY A 38 14.15 26.18 9.84
CA GLY A 38 14.60 25.14 8.93
C GLY A 38 13.84 23.87 9.28
N ARG A 39 12.81 23.55 8.52
CA ARG A 39 12.15 22.24 8.63
C ARG A 39 13.17 21.21 8.19
N VAL A 40 13.62 20.38 9.12
CA VAL A 40 14.48 19.24 8.82
C VAL A 40 13.59 18.17 8.21
N CYS A 41 13.58 18.10 6.88
CA CYS A 41 12.88 17.03 6.17
C CYS A 41 13.70 15.73 6.22
N HIS A 42 13.01 14.61 6.34
CA HIS A 42 13.63 13.29 6.35
C HIS A 42 14.24 12.95 4.99
N ASP A 43 15.42 12.37 5.01
CA ASP A 43 16.08 11.80 3.84
C ASP A 43 15.42 10.48 3.42
N ALA A 44 15.84 9.98 2.25
CA ALA A 44 15.30 8.73 1.70
C ALA A 44 15.51 7.54 2.66
N GLU A 45 16.66 7.48 3.35
CA GLU A 45 16.95 6.40 4.29
C GLU A 45 16.03 6.42 5.51
N ALA A 46 15.79 7.58 6.13
CA ALA A 46 14.85 7.71 7.23
C ALA A 46 13.42 7.36 6.82
N VAL A 47 13.01 7.75 5.61
CA VAL A 47 11.70 7.39 5.04
C VAL A 47 11.58 5.87 4.90
N LEU A 48 12.55 5.22 4.25
CA LEU A 48 12.54 3.77 4.04
C LEU A 48 12.62 2.99 5.35
N ALA A 49 13.43 3.44 6.30
CA ALA A 49 13.48 2.87 7.65
C ALA A 49 12.10 2.97 8.34
N GLY A 50 11.41 4.10 8.16
CA GLY A 50 10.05 4.31 8.65
C GLY A 50 9.01 3.41 7.99
N VAL A 51 9.15 3.12 6.69
CA VAL A 51 8.29 2.15 5.98
C VAL A 51 8.52 0.74 6.51
N ARG A 52 9.79 0.32 6.68
CA ARG A 52 10.13 -1.03 7.18
C ARG A 52 9.61 -1.31 8.58
N ARG A 53 9.53 -0.28 9.43
CA ARG A 53 8.98 -0.41 10.79
C ARG A 53 7.46 -0.60 10.81
N GLY A 54 6.76 -0.40 9.70
CA GLY A 54 5.33 -0.64 9.59
C GLY A 54 4.45 0.25 10.49
N ARG A 55 5.00 1.32 11.08
CA ARG A 55 4.24 2.19 11.97
C ARG A 55 3.26 3.01 11.15
N GLU A 56 1.97 2.83 11.41
CA GLU A 56 0.90 3.52 10.70
C GLU A 56 1.17 5.04 10.66
N PRO A 57 1.24 5.64 9.46
CA PRO A 57 1.57 7.05 9.32
C PRO A 57 0.28 7.88 9.45
N ALA A 58 0.32 8.91 10.27
CA ALA A 58 -0.70 9.94 10.23
C ALA A 58 -0.71 10.60 8.83
N LEU A 59 -1.89 11.05 8.38
CA LEU A 59 -1.99 11.81 7.14
C LEU A 59 -1.11 13.07 7.24
N PRO A 60 -0.16 13.26 6.30
CA PRO A 60 0.66 14.46 6.27
C PRO A 60 -0.19 15.71 6.02
N GLY A 61 -0.01 16.72 6.87
CA GLY A 61 -0.66 18.01 6.74
C GLY A 61 -0.21 18.80 5.50
N LYS A 62 -0.75 20.01 5.30
CA LYS A 62 -0.40 20.88 4.16
C LYS A 62 1.10 21.19 4.09
N ASP A 63 1.73 21.30 5.26
CA ASP A 63 3.15 21.64 5.35
C ASP A 63 4.08 20.42 5.58
N GLY A 64 3.58 19.20 5.36
CA GLY A 64 4.39 17.98 5.48
C GLY A 64 5.48 17.91 4.41
N CYS A 65 6.62 17.31 4.76
CA CYS A 65 7.74 17.10 3.83
C CYS A 65 7.41 16.03 2.78
N ALA A 66 8.10 16.07 1.64
CA ALA A 66 7.90 15.08 0.58
C ALA A 66 8.08 13.63 1.09
N GLY A 67 9.12 13.39 1.89
CA GLY A 67 9.42 12.09 2.46
C GLY A 67 8.30 11.52 3.34
N GLU A 68 7.61 12.35 4.12
CA GLU A 68 6.48 11.91 4.95
C GLU A 68 5.28 11.50 4.11
N ARG A 69 5.02 12.23 3.01
CA ARG A 69 3.97 11.87 2.04
C ARG A 69 4.29 10.57 1.32
N LEU A 70 5.52 10.39 0.87
CA LEU A 70 5.95 9.14 0.24
C LEU A 70 5.88 7.97 1.23
N ARG A 71 6.26 8.18 2.50
CA ARG A 71 6.10 7.18 3.57
C ARG A 71 4.63 6.81 3.78
N TYR A 72 3.75 7.81 3.82
CA TYR A 72 2.31 7.61 3.97
C TYR A 72 1.76 6.77 2.82
N VAL A 73 2.07 7.13 1.56
CA VAL A 73 1.62 6.39 0.38
C VAL A 73 2.17 4.96 0.39
N ALA A 74 3.46 4.77 0.67
CA ALA A 74 4.09 3.45 0.72
C ALA A 74 3.41 2.53 1.74
N LEU A 75 3.16 3.02 2.95
CA LEU A 75 2.54 2.22 4.01
C LEU A 75 1.08 1.88 3.69
N GLN A 76 0.32 2.81 3.10
CA GLN A 76 -1.05 2.52 2.69
C GLN A 76 -1.12 1.51 1.53
N LEU A 77 -0.13 1.48 0.64
CA LEU A 77 -0.04 0.46 -0.42
C LEU A 77 0.39 -0.92 0.09
N LEU A 78 1.13 -0.97 1.18
CA LEU A 78 1.58 -2.20 1.85
C LEU A 78 0.48 -2.80 2.73
N ASN A 79 -0.34 -1.97 3.36
CA ASN A 79 -1.46 -2.40 4.18
C ASN A 79 -2.59 -2.92 3.29
N ALA A 80 -2.65 -4.24 3.11
CA ALA A 80 -3.61 -4.90 2.22
C ALA A 80 -5.05 -4.92 2.76
N ASP A 81 -5.23 -4.75 4.07
CA ASP A 81 -6.53 -4.95 4.73
C ASP A 81 -7.46 -3.73 4.61
N GLY A 82 -6.90 -2.53 4.60
CA GLY A 82 -7.66 -1.29 4.51
C GLY A 82 -7.64 -0.78 3.09
N ARG A 83 -8.51 -1.30 2.21
CA ARG A 83 -8.70 -0.85 0.82
C ARG A 83 -8.49 0.67 0.73
N PRO A 84 -7.28 1.13 0.34
CA PRO A 84 -6.95 2.52 0.51
C PRO A 84 -7.63 3.30 -0.61
N ASP A 85 -8.07 4.51 -0.30
CA ASP A 85 -8.59 5.41 -1.32
C ASP A 85 -7.46 5.78 -2.30
N LEU A 86 -7.44 5.12 -3.47
CA LEU A 86 -6.42 5.30 -4.49
C LEU A 86 -6.41 6.70 -5.09
N ALA A 87 -7.52 7.44 -5.03
CA ALA A 87 -7.56 8.83 -5.48
C ALA A 87 -6.82 9.72 -4.48
N ARG A 88 -7.06 9.52 -3.18
CA ARG A 88 -6.33 10.22 -2.11
C ARG A 88 -4.84 9.91 -2.11
N LEU A 89 -4.45 8.65 -2.32
CA LEU A 89 -3.04 8.27 -2.43
C LEU A 89 -2.35 8.94 -3.61
N GLN A 90 -3.02 9.00 -4.77
CA GLN A 90 -2.51 9.71 -5.93
C GLN A 90 -2.30 11.20 -5.64
N GLN A 91 -3.27 11.86 -5.01
CA GLN A 91 -3.13 13.26 -4.64
C GLN A 91 -1.91 13.49 -3.72
N GLN A 92 -1.69 12.60 -2.73
CA GLN A 92 -0.52 12.71 -1.87
C GLN A 92 0.79 12.48 -2.63
N LEU A 93 0.80 11.55 -3.59
CA LEU A 93 1.97 11.28 -4.42
C LEU A 93 2.28 12.45 -5.37
N ASP A 94 1.26 13.06 -5.97
CA ASP A 94 1.43 14.22 -6.86
C ASP A 94 2.02 15.41 -6.09
N LEU A 95 1.49 15.69 -4.89
CA LEU A 95 2.03 16.70 -3.99
C LEU A 95 3.48 16.38 -3.59
N ALA A 96 3.76 15.13 -3.22
CA ALA A 96 5.11 14.70 -2.88
C ALA A 96 6.07 14.89 -4.05
N THR A 97 5.65 14.55 -5.28
CA THR A 97 6.49 14.67 -6.48
C THR A 97 6.86 16.12 -6.77
N VAL A 98 5.93 17.06 -6.56
CA VAL A 98 6.20 18.49 -6.66
C VAL A 98 7.20 18.93 -5.58
N GLN A 99 7.02 18.47 -4.35
CA GLN A 99 7.90 18.80 -3.22
C GLN A 99 9.30 18.21 -3.38
N VAL A 100 9.45 16.96 -3.85
CA VAL A 100 10.77 16.34 -4.13
C VAL A 100 11.58 17.19 -5.10
N ARG A 101 10.94 17.75 -6.14
CA ARG A 101 11.62 18.65 -7.09
C ARG A 101 12.07 19.95 -6.44
N GLN A 102 11.30 20.48 -5.49
CA GLN A 102 11.65 21.70 -4.75
C GLN A 102 12.77 21.44 -3.72
N GLU A 103 12.72 20.29 -3.05
CA GLU A 103 13.68 19.85 -2.04
C GLU A 103 14.99 19.32 -2.65
N GLN A 104 15.06 19.11 -3.98
CA GLN A 104 16.21 18.57 -4.72
C GLN A 104 16.73 17.24 -4.13
N SER A 105 15.81 16.37 -3.72
CA SER A 105 16.13 15.11 -3.05
C SER A 105 16.18 13.93 -4.03
N ASP A 106 17.33 13.71 -4.66
CA ASP A 106 17.53 12.66 -5.68
C ASP A 106 17.10 11.26 -5.21
N GLY A 107 17.38 10.91 -3.94
CA GLY A 107 16.99 9.63 -3.37
C GLY A 107 15.47 9.42 -3.25
N LEU A 108 14.69 10.50 -3.13
CA LEU A 108 13.23 10.42 -3.04
C LEU A 108 12.56 10.34 -4.42
N VAL A 109 13.24 10.78 -5.49
CA VAL A 109 12.74 10.69 -6.87
C VAL A 109 12.48 9.24 -7.26
N GLY A 110 13.43 8.34 -6.99
CA GLY A 110 13.29 6.91 -7.28
C GLY A 110 12.15 6.25 -6.49
N LEU A 111 11.93 6.69 -5.25
CA LEU A 111 10.80 6.21 -4.45
C LEU A 111 9.46 6.68 -5.02
N ALA A 112 9.36 7.95 -5.43
CA ALA A 112 8.15 8.50 -6.03
C ALA A 112 7.78 7.80 -7.34
N THR A 113 8.75 7.48 -8.20
CA THR A 113 8.50 6.75 -9.45
C THR A 113 8.09 5.30 -9.23
N LEU A 114 8.67 4.62 -8.23
CA LEU A 114 8.24 3.27 -7.86
C LEU A 114 6.81 3.27 -7.30
N LEU A 115 6.48 4.22 -6.44
CA LEU A 115 5.13 4.34 -5.87
C LEU A 115 4.08 4.69 -6.93
N SER A 116 4.43 5.50 -7.95
CA SER A 116 3.51 5.80 -9.06
C SER A 116 3.22 4.55 -9.89
N ALA A 117 4.26 3.77 -10.23
CA ALA A 117 4.11 2.50 -10.93
C ALA A 117 3.24 1.52 -10.12
N GLN A 118 3.50 1.36 -8.82
CA GLN A 118 2.72 0.50 -7.94
C GLN A 118 1.25 0.93 -7.85
N LEU A 119 0.96 2.23 -7.73
CA LEU A 119 -0.41 2.74 -7.74
C LEU A 119 -1.13 2.42 -9.05
N SER A 120 -0.46 2.57 -10.19
CA SER A 120 -1.03 2.25 -11.50
C SER A 120 -1.36 0.75 -11.63
N GLU A 121 -0.51 -0.13 -11.12
CA GLU A 121 -0.75 -1.57 -11.12
C GLU A 121 -1.93 -1.93 -10.23
N ARG A 122 -2.00 -1.34 -9.02
CA ARG A 122 -3.15 -1.53 -8.12
C ARG A 122 -4.47 -1.14 -8.78
N ARG A 123 -4.52 -0.01 -9.48
CA ARG A 123 -5.72 0.40 -10.24
C ARG A 123 -6.10 -0.62 -11.30
N ARG A 124 -5.13 -1.08 -12.10
CA ARG A 124 -5.38 -2.12 -13.12
C ARG A 124 -5.92 -3.41 -12.51
N HIS A 125 -5.40 -3.81 -11.35
CA HIS A 125 -5.89 -4.98 -10.62
C HIS A 125 -7.31 -4.79 -10.09
N GLU A 126 -7.63 -3.63 -9.50
CA GLU A 126 -8.98 -3.33 -9.02
C GLU A 126 -10.01 -3.33 -10.16
N GLU A 127 -9.67 -2.73 -11.30
CA GLU A 127 -10.52 -2.77 -12.48
C GLU A 127 -10.70 -4.19 -13.03
N ALA A 128 -9.64 -5.01 -13.03
CA ALA A 128 -9.72 -6.41 -13.46
C ALA A 128 -10.63 -7.23 -12.53
N VAL A 129 -10.52 -7.04 -11.21
CA VAL A 129 -11.41 -7.66 -10.22
C VAL A 129 -12.85 -7.20 -10.41
N ALA A 130 -13.08 -5.90 -10.64
CA ALA A 130 -14.41 -5.37 -10.89
C ALA A 130 -15.06 -6.00 -12.14
N ARG A 131 -14.30 -6.13 -13.24
CA ARG A 131 -14.77 -6.79 -14.47
C ARG A 131 -15.07 -8.27 -14.24
N ALA A 132 -14.20 -9.00 -13.56
CA ALA A 132 -14.40 -10.42 -13.27
C ALA A 132 -15.64 -10.65 -12.40
N ASN A 133 -15.88 -9.80 -11.38
CA ASN A 133 -17.06 -9.86 -10.54
C ASN A 133 -18.35 -9.58 -11.32
N ALA A 134 -18.34 -8.59 -12.22
CA ALA A 134 -19.50 -8.29 -13.07
C ALA A 134 -19.84 -9.48 -13.99
N GLN A 135 -18.83 -10.12 -14.57
CA GLN A 135 -19.02 -11.33 -15.38
C GLN A 135 -19.56 -12.49 -14.55
N TRP A 136 -19.06 -12.69 -13.33
CA TRP A 136 -19.53 -13.75 -12.44
C TRP A 136 -21.01 -13.56 -12.05
N LEU A 137 -21.43 -12.34 -11.70
CA LEU A 137 -22.82 -12.03 -11.39
C LEU A 137 -23.75 -12.31 -12.59
N GLU A 138 -23.31 -11.95 -13.80
CA GLU A 138 -24.07 -12.23 -15.02
C GLU A 138 -24.17 -13.74 -15.28
N GLN A 139 -23.10 -14.51 -15.06
CA GLN A 139 -23.14 -15.97 -15.19
C GLN A 139 -24.07 -16.61 -14.16
N GLN A 140 -24.05 -16.11 -12.92
CA GLN A 140 -24.95 -16.59 -11.88
C GLN A 140 -26.41 -16.32 -12.26
N ARG A 141 -26.73 -15.11 -12.74
CA ARG A 141 -28.08 -14.78 -13.21
C ARG A 141 -28.57 -15.72 -14.32
N ARG A 142 -27.69 -16.05 -15.27
CA ARG A 142 -28.02 -17.02 -16.34
C ARG A 142 -28.24 -18.42 -15.81
N ALA A 143 -27.42 -18.85 -14.84
CA ALA A 143 -27.59 -20.14 -14.19
C ALA A 143 -28.94 -20.21 -13.46
N ASP A 144 -29.33 -19.15 -12.75
CA ASP A 144 -30.62 -19.06 -12.04
C ASP A 144 -31.80 -19.07 -13.03
N GLU A 145 -31.69 -18.37 -14.16
CA GLU A 145 -32.72 -18.39 -15.22
C GLU A 145 -32.87 -19.79 -15.84
N LEU A 146 -31.77 -20.48 -16.10
CA LEU A 146 -31.79 -21.84 -16.63
C LEU A 146 -32.35 -22.83 -15.61
N ALA A 147 -32.02 -22.68 -14.33
CA ALA A 147 -32.59 -23.49 -13.25
C ALA A 147 -34.12 -23.31 -13.17
N ALA A 148 -34.61 -22.07 -13.21
CA ALA A 148 -36.04 -21.78 -13.22
C ALA A 148 -36.76 -22.39 -14.44
N LYS A 149 -36.13 -22.37 -15.62
CA LYS A 149 -36.67 -23.02 -16.83
C LYS A 149 -36.74 -24.53 -16.68
N LEU A 150 -35.71 -25.17 -16.12
CA LEU A 150 -35.71 -26.61 -15.88
C LEU A 150 -36.83 -27.02 -14.90
N ASP A 151 -37.03 -26.24 -13.84
CA ASP A 151 -38.08 -26.52 -12.87
C ASP A 151 -39.48 -26.33 -13.47
N ALA A 152 -39.68 -25.32 -14.31
CA ALA A 152 -40.92 -25.17 -15.07
C ALA A 152 -41.19 -26.36 -16.00
N LEU A 153 -40.16 -26.87 -16.70
CA LEU A 153 -40.29 -28.05 -17.55
C LEU A 153 -40.63 -29.32 -16.76
N ARG A 154 -40.02 -29.51 -15.57
CA ARG A 154 -40.34 -30.62 -14.67
C ARG A 154 -41.79 -30.57 -14.20
N LEU A 155 -42.29 -29.39 -13.84
CA LEU A 155 -43.69 -29.21 -13.45
C LEU A 155 -44.64 -29.54 -14.62
N ILE A 156 -44.27 -29.16 -15.84
CA ILE A 156 -45.05 -29.53 -17.04
C ILE A 156 -45.04 -31.05 -17.23
N GLU A 157 -43.89 -31.70 -17.13
CA GLU A 157 -43.75 -33.16 -17.24
C GLU A 157 -44.62 -33.88 -16.22
N GLN A 158 -44.58 -33.47 -14.95
CA GLN A 158 -45.42 -34.01 -13.88
C GLN A 158 -46.91 -33.82 -14.19
N SER A 159 -47.31 -32.62 -14.62
CA SER A 159 -48.71 -32.36 -14.97
C SER A 159 -49.21 -33.21 -16.14
N MET A 160 -48.33 -33.54 -17.09
CA MET A 160 -48.64 -34.38 -18.23
C MET A 160 -48.73 -35.86 -17.83
N ALA A 161 -47.82 -36.32 -16.98
CA ALA A 161 -47.87 -37.67 -16.40
C ALA A 161 -49.15 -37.88 -15.59
N ASP A 162 -49.52 -36.92 -14.73
CA ASP A 162 -50.75 -36.96 -13.93
C ASP A 162 -52.01 -37.00 -14.80
N LYS A 163 -52.07 -36.15 -15.85
CA LYS A 163 -53.17 -36.17 -16.83
C LYS A 163 -53.28 -37.52 -17.55
N ALA A 164 -52.15 -38.11 -17.94
CA ALA A 164 -52.11 -39.40 -18.61
C ALA A 164 -52.57 -40.55 -17.69
N GLN A 165 -52.20 -40.53 -16.41
CA GLN A 165 -52.65 -41.51 -15.42
C GLN A 165 -54.17 -41.40 -15.15
N LYS A 166 -54.70 -40.17 -15.03
CA LYS A 166 -56.13 -39.93 -14.79
C LYS A 166 -57.03 -40.47 -15.91
N LYS A 167 -56.56 -40.41 -17.17
CA LYS A 167 -57.27 -40.95 -18.34
C LYS A 167 -57.32 -42.49 -18.39
N LYS A 168 -56.40 -43.20 -17.73
CA LYS A 168 -56.38 -44.68 -17.68
C LYS A 168 -57.31 -45.27 -16.61
N ILE A 169 -57.80 -44.46 -15.67
CA ILE A 169 -58.60 -44.90 -14.52
C ILE A 169 -60.11 -44.72 -14.75
N GLN A 170 -60.52 -43.96 -15.77
CA GLN A 170 -61.93 -43.88 -16.21
C GLN A 170 -62.18 -44.84 -17.38
N PRO A 171 -62.94 -45.93 -17.19
CA PRO A 171 -63.53 -46.71 -18.28
C PRO A 171 -64.68 -45.97 -18.96
#